data_AF-K2C529-F1
#
_entry.id   AF-K2C529-F1
#
_cell.length_a   1.000
_cell.length_b   1.000
_cell.length_c   1.000
_cell.angle_alpha   90.00
_cell.angle_beta   90.00
_cell.angle_gamma   90.00
#
_symmetry.space_group_name_H-M   'P 1'
#
loop_
_entity.id
_entity.type
_entity.pdbx_description
1 polymer ?
#
loop_
_entity_poly.entity_id
_entity_poly.type
_entity_poly.pdbx_seq_one_letter_code
_entity_poly.pdbx_strand_id
1 'polypeptide(L)' 'MSQLSEIFGELTFNRSVMREKLSHNTYERLISTIHSGSPLDESIAEPVAHAMKEWAIGAG' A
#
# COMPACT_ATOMS: atom_id res chain seq x y z
N MET A 1 -20.16 -8.34 -14.32
CA MET A 1 -18.71 -8.26 -14.04
C MET A 1 -18.17 -9.68 -14.10
N SER A 2 -17.12 -9.96 -14.84
CA SER A 2 -16.52 -11.31 -14.91
C SER A 2 -15.81 -11.62 -13.59
N GLN A 3 -16.00 -12.81 -13.00
CA GLN A 3 -15.34 -13.22 -11.73
C GLN A 3 -13.83 -12.95 -11.67
N LEU A 4 -13.16 -12.89 -12.82
CA LEU A 4 -11.75 -12.51 -12.93
C LEU A 4 -11.44 -11.12 -12.37
N SER A 5 -12.32 -10.13 -12.54
CA SER A 5 -12.10 -8.78 -12.01
C SER A 5 -12.33 -8.69 -10.51
N GLU A 6 -13.05 -9.65 -9.93
CA GLU A 6 -13.29 -9.74 -8.48
C GLU A 6 -12.07 -10.34 -7.78
N ILE A 7 -11.46 -11.37 -8.37
CA ILE A 7 -10.30 -12.07 -7.80
C ILE A 7 -8.99 -11.30 -8.08
N PHE A 8 -8.88 -10.62 -9.23
CA PHE A 8 -7.67 -9.92 -9.61
C PHE A 8 -7.40 -8.71 -8.71
N GLY A 9 -6.32 -8.78 -7.92
CA GLY A 9 -5.87 -7.67 -7.08
C GLY A 9 -6.55 -7.59 -5.71
N GLU A 10 -7.42 -8.53 -5.36
CA GLU A 10 -8.11 -8.61 -4.06
C GLU A 10 -7.11 -8.78 -2.91
N LEU A 11 -6.15 -9.70 -3.06
CA LEU A 11 -5.09 -9.96 -2.08
C LEU A 11 -3.83 -9.13 -2.36
N THR A 12 -3.99 -7.86 -2.73
CA THR A 12 -2.86 -6.96 -2.95
C THR A 12 -2.99 -5.68 -2.14
N PHE A 13 -1.87 -5.23 -1.57
CA PHE A 13 -1.77 -3.92 -0.93
C PHE A 13 -1.73 -2.83 -2.02
N ASN A 14 -2.86 -2.65 -2.70
CA ASN A 14 -3.01 -1.75 -3.84
C ASN A 14 -3.19 -0.30 -3.39
N ARG A 15 -3.25 0.64 -4.35
CA ARG A 15 -3.38 2.08 -4.06
C ARG A 15 -4.60 2.44 -3.21
N SER A 16 -5.71 1.73 -3.36
CA SER A 16 -6.92 1.96 -2.56
C SER A 16 -6.68 1.58 -1.11
N VAL A 17 -6.12 0.39 -0.87
CA VAL A 17 -5.75 -0.08 0.47
C VAL A 17 -4.69 0.82 1.10
N MET A 18 -3.67 1.21 0.33
CA MET A 18 -2.65 2.16 0.77
C MET A 18 -3.26 3.48 1.22
N ARG A 19 -4.25 4.02 0.49
CA ARG A 19 -4.93 5.27 0.88
C ARG A 19 -5.78 5.15 2.14
N GLU A 20 -6.35 3.98 2.39
CA GLU A 20 -7.16 3.72 3.58
C GLU A 20 -6.29 3.51 4.82
N LYS A 21 -5.16 2.79 4.67
CA LYS A 21 -4.31 2.37 5.79
C LYS A 21 -3.18 3.35 6.12
N LEU A 22 -2.68 4.11 5.14
CA LEU A 22 -1.57 5.04 5.35
C LEU A 22 -2.07 6.46 5.58
N SER A 23 -1.30 7.23 6.36
CA SER A 23 -1.52 8.67 6.46
C SER A 23 -1.32 9.35 5.10
N HIS A 24 -1.96 10.50 4.88
CA HIS A 24 -1.82 11.25 3.62
C HIS A 24 -0.34 11.53 3.28
N ASN A 25 0.47 11.92 4.27
CA ASN A 25 1.88 12.22 4.05
C ASN A 25 2.69 10.97 3.64
N THR A 26 2.45 9.85 4.33
CA THR A 26 3.11 8.56 4.07
C THR A 26 2.74 8.03 2.69
N TYR A 27 1.45 8.11 2.33
CA TYR A 27 0.96 7.72 1.02
C TYR A 27 1.62 8.51 -0.11
N GLU A 28 1.61 9.84 -0.03
CA GLU A 28 2.20 10.69 -1.07
C GLU A 28 3.71 10.44 -1.24
N ARG A 29 4.46 10.31 -0.13
CA ARG A 29 5.89 9.98 -0.16
C ARG A 29 6.15 8.59 -0.77
N LEU A 30 5.36 7.60 -0.40
CA LEU A 30 5.47 6.24 -0.95
C LEU A 30 5.19 6.23 -2.46
N ILE A 31 4.12 6.90 -2.91
CA ILE A 31 3.80 7.01 -4.34
C ILE A 31 4.90 7.75 -5.10
N SER A 32 5.40 8.87 -4.56
CA SER A 32 6.50 9.62 -5.15
C SER A 32 7.76 8.75 -5.30
N THR A 33 8.07 7.94 -4.29
CA THR A 33 9.17 6.97 -4.32
C THR A 33 8.97 5.94 -5.45
N ILE A 34 7.77 5.36 -5.56
CA ILE A 34 7.42 4.39 -6.60
C ILE A 34 7.51 5.01 -8.00
N HIS A 35 7.08 6.26 -8.18
CA HIS A 35 7.08 6.94 -9.48
C HIS A 35 8.46 7.45 -9.89
N SER A 36 9.23 7.98 -8.94
CA SER A 36 10.58 8.50 -9.22
C SER A 36 11.64 7.41 -9.29
N GLY A 37 11.36 6.21 -8.75
CA GLY A 37 12.34 5.14 -8.59
C GLY A 37 13.43 5.48 -7.55
N SER A 38 13.19 6.49 -6.72
CA SER A 38 14.11 6.89 -5.66
C SER A 38 14.10 5.85 -4.53
N PRO A 39 15.15 5.82 -3.68
CA PRO A 39 15.13 5.03 -2.46
C PRO A 39 13.97 5.42 -1.54
N LEU A 40 13.39 4.43 -0.85
CA LEU A 40 12.35 4.68 0.15
C LEU A 40 12.92 5.49 1.30
N ASP A 41 12.20 6.55 1.68
CA ASP A 41 12.53 7.38 2.83
C ASP A 41 12.33 6.57 4.14
N GLU A 42 13.39 6.47 4.93
CA GLU A 42 13.41 5.71 6.18
C GLU A 42 12.35 6.20 7.17
N SER A 43 12.01 7.50 7.15
CA SER A 43 10.98 8.08 8.02
C SER A 43 9.57 7.55 7.75
N ILE A 44 9.30 7.03 6.55
CA ILE A 44 8.03 6.39 6.20
C ILE A 44 8.12 4.86 6.17
N ALA A 45 9.31 4.28 6.30
CA ALA A 45 9.50 2.85 6.16
C ALA A 45 8.77 2.05 7.27
N GLU A 46 8.91 2.48 8.52
CA GLU A 46 8.26 1.84 9.67
C GLU A 46 6.72 1.89 9.60
N PRO A 47 6.06 3.06 9.38
CA PRO A 47 4.61 3.11 9.27
C PRO A 47 4.07 2.33 8.04
N VAL A 48 4.81 2.30 6.92
CA VAL A 48 4.43 1.49 5.75
C VAL A 48 4.51 0.00 6.10
N ALA A 49 5.59 -0.45 6.72
CA ALA A 49 5.75 -1.85 7.13
C ALA A 49 4.67 -2.29 8.13
N HIS A 50 4.34 -1.43 9.09
CA HIS A 50 3.27 -1.67 10.04
C HIS A 50 1.91 -1.82 9.34
N ALA A 51 1.55 -0.88 8.46
CA ALA A 51 0.30 -0.93 7.71
C ALA A 51 0.20 -2.16 6.79
N MET A 52 1.30 -2.56 6.15
CA MET A 52 1.36 -3.78 5.34
C MET A 52 1.12 -5.03 6.19
N LYS A 53 1.70 -5.09 7.39
CA LYS A 53 1.49 -6.20 8.33
C LYS A 53 0.03 -6.27 8.78
N GLU A 54 -0.55 -5.16 9.20
CA GLU A 54 -1.95 -5.13 9.65
C GLU A 54 -2.92 -5.50 8.53
N TRP A 55 -2.67 -5.01 7.31
CA TRP A 55 -3.45 -5.42 6.14
C TRP A 55 -3.35 -6.93 5.90
N ALA A 56 -2.14 -7.50 5.88
CA ALA A 56 -1.95 -8.92 5.63
C ALA A 56 -2.57 -9.81 6.72
N ILE A 57 -2.63 -9.35 7.98
CA ILE A 57 -3.28 -10.08 9.07
C ILE A 57 -4.81 -10.01 8.95
N GLY A 58 -5.37 -8.88 8.50
CA GLY A 58 -6.81 -8.68 8.38
C GLY A 58 -7.43 -9.15 7.06
N ALA A 59 -6.64 -9.24 6.00
CA ALA A 59 -7.05 -9.61 4.64
C ALA A 59 -6.36 -10.88 4.11
N GLY A 60 -5.66 -11.61 4.98
CA GLY A 60 -5.06 -12.92 4.70
C GLY A 60 -5.97 -14.09 5.02
#